data_AF-A0A660VCR2-F1
#
_entry.id   AF-A0A660VCR2-F1
#
_cell.length_a   1.000
_cell.length_b   1.000
_cell.length_c   1.000
_cell.angle_alpha   90.00
_cell.angle_beta   90.00
_cell.angle_gamma   90.00
#
_symmetry.space_group_name_H-M   'P 1'
#
loop_
_entity.id
_entity.type
_entity.pdbx_description
1 polymer ?
#
loop_
_entity_poly.entity_id
_entity_poly.type
_entity_poly.pdbx_seq_one_letter_code
_entity_poly.pdbx_strand_id
1 'polypeptide(L)'
;MTLFLVVAVGCWKLHLKLQIQDNVWLHTLVPAAVCAVFAAVIYWLSNKPVIADFLIAAEGEIKKVSWSSRKEIINSTLIVISVVVIMATGLGLVDLGFRLFFSEIVNLY
;
A
#
# COMPACT_ATOMS: atom_id res chain seq x y z
N MET A 1 14.34 4.37 -12.62
CA MET A 1 15.06 5.17 -11.61
C MET A 1 14.73 4.79 -10.17
N THR A 2 13.48 4.46 -9.82
CA THR A 2 13.07 4.15 -8.42
C THR A 2 13.67 2.85 -7.86
N LEU A 3 13.83 1.81 -8.67
CA LEU A 3 14.45 0.53 -8.24
C LEU A 3 15.89 0.70 -7.74
N PHE A 4 16.69 1.55 -8.41
CA PHE A 4 18.05 1.87 -7.97
C PHE A 4 18.07 2.60 -6.63
N LEU A 5 17.08 3.47 -6.38
CA LEU A 5 16.94 4.18 -5.10
C LEU A 5 16.54 3.23 -3.96
N VAL A 6 15.66 2.25 -4.22
CA VAL A 6 15.27 1.24 -3.22
C VAL A 6 16.45 0.36 -2.83
N VAL A 7 17.26 -0.08 -3.81
CA VAL A 7 18.50 -0.84 -3.54
C VAL A 7 19.51 0.00 -2.76
N ALA A 8 19.69 1.27 -3.12
CA ALA A 8 20.58 2.19 -2.41
C ALA A 8 20.15 2.42 -0.95
N VAL A 9 18.84 2.62 -0.70
CA VAL A 9 18.28 2.77 0.64
C VAL A 9 18.41 1.47 1.45
N GLY A 10 18.20 0.32 0.81
CA GLY A 10 18.41 -1.00 1.42
C GLY A 10 19.85 -1.22 1.88
N CYS A 11 20.84 -0.89 1.03
CA CYS A 11 22.26 -0.97 1.39
C CYS A 11 22.63 0.03 2.49
N TRP A 12 22.04 1.23 2.50
CA TRP A 12 22.25 2.23 3.56
C TRP A 12 21.75 1.75 4.92
N LYS A 13 20.56 1.15 4.98
CA LYS A 13 19.99 0.61 6.23
C LYS A 13 20.76 -0.60 6.75
N LEU A 14 21.29 -1.44 5.85
CA LEU A 14 22.11 -2.59 6.21
C LEU A 14 23.48 -2.17 6.78
N HIS A 15 24.12 -1.17 6.18
CA HIS A 15 25.36 -0.56 6.68
C HIS A 15 25.20 -0.06 8.12
N LEU A 16 24.15 0.73 8.38
CA LEU A 16 23.84 1.25 9.73
C LEU A 16 23.59 0.17 10.79
N LYS A 17 23.03 -1.00 10.39
CA LYS A 17 22.81 -2.13 11.31
C LYS A 17 24.09 -2.94 11.56
N LEU A 18 25.03 -2.96 10.63
CA LEU A 18 26.32 -3.66 10.73
C LEU A 18 27.44 -2.82 11.36
N GLN A 19 27.27 -1.49 11.53
CA GLN A 19 28.20 -0.63 12.30
C GLN A 19 28.31 -0.97 13.79
N ILE A 20 27.44 -1.85 14.28
CA ILE A 20 27.38 -2.27 15.69
C ILE A 20 28.47 -3.32 15.99
N GLN A 21 29.19 -3.84 14.99
CA GLN A 21 30.24 -4.86 15.14
C GLN A 21 31.61 -4.33 14.65
N ASP A 22 32.66 -4.42 15.49
CA ASP A 22 33.99 -3.82 15.34
C ASP A 22 34.90 -4.34 14.18
N ASN A 23 34.36 -5.05 13.19
CA ASN A 23 35.13 -5.57 12.04
C ASN A 23 34.89 -4.75 10.76
N VAL A 24 35.86 -3.88 10.44
CA VAL A 24 35.86 -2.95 9.28
C VAL A 24 35.62 -3.61 7.91
N TRP A 25 36.11 -4.84 7.71
CA TRP A 25 35.94 -5.56 6.44
C TRP A 25 34.51 -6.07 6.23
N LEU A 26 33.84 -6.54 7.29
CA LEU A 26 32.44 -7.01 7.20
C LEU A 26 31.47 -5.86 6.95
N HIS A 27 31.75 -4.69 7.51
CA HIS A 27 30.89 -3.52 7.40
C HIS A 27 30.84 -2.92 5.97
N THR A 28 31.90 -3.12 5.19
CA THR A 28 32.07 -2.49 3.86
C THR A 28 31.83 -3.48 2.71
N LEU A 29 32.35 -4.70 2.81
CA LEU A 29 32.22 -5.70 1.75
C LEU A 29 30.80 -6.27 1.64
N VAL A 30 30.12 -6.48 2.77
CA VAL A 30 28.78 -7.10 2.76
C VAL A 30 27.73 -6.22 2.07
N PRO A 31 27.59 -4.91 2.40
CA PRO A 31 26.63 -4.06 1.70
C PRO A 31 26.98 -3.85 0.23
N ALA A 32 28.27 -3.75 -0.12
CA ALA A 32 28.73 -3.59 -1.50
C ALA A 32 28.40 -4.84 -2.34
N ALA A 33 28.66 -6.04 -1.82
CA ALA A 33 28.33 -7.29 -2.49
C ALA A 33 26.82 -7.43 -2.69
N VAL A 34 26.01 -7.12 -1.67
CA VAL A 34 24.54 -7.15 -1.75
C VAL A 34 24.03 -6.18 -2.83
N CYS A 35 24.54 -4.95 -2.85
CA CYS A 35 24.20 -3.98 -3.89
C CYS A 35 24.55 -4.46 -5.30
N ALA A 36 25.74 -5.05 -5.49
CA ALA A 36 26.17 -5.60 -6.77
C ALA A 36 25.29 -6.77 -7.24
N VAL A 37 24.92 -7.68 -6.33
CA VAL A 37 24.03 -8.81 -6.62
C VAL A 37 22.64 -8.30 -7.03
N PHE A 38 22.05 -7.35 -6.31
CA PHE A 38 20.75 -6.79 -6.68
C PHE A 38 20.78 -6.07 -8.04
N ALA A 39 21.83 -5.31 -8.32
CA ALA A 39 21.99 -4.65 -9.63
C ALA A 39 22.10 -5.68 -10.76
N ALA A 40 22.87 -6.76 -10.57
CA ALA A 40 23.00 -7.83 -11.53
C ALA A 40 21.68 -8.60 -11.76
N VAL A 41 20.92 -8.86 -10.70
CA VAL A 41 19.60 -9.52 -10.78
C VAL A 41 18.59 -8.65 -11.53
N ILE A 42 18.53 -7.34 -11.24
CA ILE A 42 17.63 -6.41 -11.94
C ILE A 42 17.99 -6.32 -13.42
N TYR A 43 19.28 -6.24 -13.73
CA TYR A 43 19.76 -6.25 -15.11
C TYR A 43 19.38 -7.56 -15.83
N TRP A 44 19.62 -8.70 -15.19
CA TRP A 44 19.28 -10.01 -15.76
C TRP A 44 17.78 -10.17 -16.00
N LEU A 45 16.94 -9.74 -15.05
CA LEU A 45 15.49 -9.81 -15.14
C LEU A 45 14.93 -8.88 -16.24
N SER A 46 15.49 -7.67 -16.36
CA SER A 46 15.06 -6.68 -17.37
C SER A 46 15.52 -7.05 -18.78
N ASN A 47 16.66 -7.74 -18.91
CA ASN A 47 17.20 -8.19 -20.20
C ASN A 47 16.51 -9.45 -20.74
N LYS A 48 15.51 -10.01 -20.04
CA LYS A 48 14.69 -11.10 -20.56
C LYS A 48 13.60 -10.53 -21.48
N PRO A 49 13.49 -10.98 -22.73
CA PRO A 49 12.52 -10.46 -23.68
C PRO A 49 11.07 -10.63 -23.18
N VAL A 50 10.75 -11.78 -22.57
CA VAL A 50 9.42 -12.07 -22.01
C VAL A 50 8.95 -11.02 -21.00
N ILE A 51 9.85 -10.53 -20.16
CA ILE A 51 9.51 -9.56 -19.10
C ILE A 51 9.39 -8.16 -19.69
N ALA A 52 10.26 -7.80 -20.63
CA ALA A 52 10.15 -6.54 -21.36
C ALA A 52 8.83 -6.46 -22.14
N ASP A 53 8.46 -7.52 -22.86
CA ASP A 53 7.21 -7.61 -23.61
C ASP A 53 5.98 -7.52 -22.69
N PHE A 54 6.03 -8.17 -21.52
CA PHE A 54 4.98 -8.06 -20.51
C PHE A 54 4.84 -6.62 -19.97
N LEU A 55 5.96 -5.95 -19.67
CA LEU A 55 5.94 -4.57 -19.16
C LEU A 55 5.38 -3.60 -20.20
N ILE A 56 5.72 -3.78 -21.48
CA ILE A 56 5.17 -2.98 -22.59
C ILE A 56 3.66 -3.23 -22.72
N ALA A 57 3.22 -4.48 -22.66
CA ALA A 57 1.80 -4.82 -22.70
C ALA A 57 1.04 -4.22 -21.50
N ALA A 58 1.59 -4.34 -20.28
CA ALA A 58 1.02 -3.77 -19.07
C ALA A 58 0.92 -2.24 -19.12
N GLU A 59 1.93 -1.55 -19.67
CA GLU A 59 1.87 -0.10 -19.91
C GLU A 59 0.73 0.24 -20.89
N GLY A 60 0.54 -0.56 -21.94
CA GLY A 60 -0.56 -0.45 -22.88
C GLY A 60 -1.93 -0.61 -22.22
N GLU A 61 -2.09 -1.56 -21.30
CA GLU A 61 -3.35 -1.77 -20.56
C GLU A 61 -3.62 -0.63 -19.57
N ILE A 62 -2.60 -0.14 -18.86
CA ILE A 62 -2.77 0.98 -17.91
C ILE A 62 -3.21 2.26 -18.63
N LYS A 63 -2.79 2.48 -19.88
CA LYS A 63 -3.25 3.60 -20.70
C LYS A 63 -4.74 3.50 -21.10
N LYS A 64 -5.32 2.30 -21.10
CA LYS A 64 -6.76 2.10 -21.36
C LYS A 64 -7.61 2.38 -20.12
N VAL A 65 -7.02 2.34 -18.92
CA VAL A 65 -7.75 2.66 -17.69
C VAL A 65 -8.02 4.16 -17.66
N SER A 66 -9.29 4.52 -17.83
CA SER A 66 -9.75 5.88 -17.60
C SER A 66 -9.75 6.16 -16.10
N TRP A 67 -8.72 6.88 -15.63
CA TRP A 67 -8.69 7.35 -14.25
C TRP A 67 -9.85 8.31 -14.01
N SER A 68 -10.66 8.03 -12.99
CA SER A 68 -11.80 8.86 -12.61
C SER A 68 -11.38 10.31 -12.38
N SER A 69 -12.16 11.26 -12.90
CA SER A 69 -11.88 12.68 -12.71
C SER A 69 -12.01 13.07 -11.23
N ARG A 70 -11.30 14.11 -10.77
CA ARG A 70 -11.43 14.61 -9.39
C ARG A 70 -12.89 14.87 -9.00
N LYS A 71 -13.70 15.36 -9.94
CA LYS A 71 -15.14 15.59 -9.72
C LYS A 71 -15.91 14.29 -9.51
N GLU A 72 -15.60 13.25 -10.27
CA GLU A 72 -16.24 11.93 -10.15
C GLU A 72 -15.89 11.26 -8.83
N ILE A 73 -14.65 11.38 -8.37
CA ILE A 73 -14.21 10.87 -7.07
C ILE A 73 -14.98 11.56 -5.94
N ILE A 74 -15.11 12.89 -5.99
CA ILE A 74 -15.85 13.66 -4.98
C ILE A 74 -17.32 13.26 -4.98
N ASN A 75 -17.95 13.17 -6.17
CA ASN A 75 -19.34 12.76 -6.27
C ASN A 75 -19.56 11.33 -5.75
N SER A 76 -18.69 10.39 -6.09
CA SER A 76 -18.79 8.99 -5.67
C SER A 76 -18.63 8.84 -4.15
N THR A 77 -17.66 9.55 -3.56
CA THR A 77 -17.44 9.54 -2.11
C THR A 77 -18.59 10.23 -1.34
N LEU A 78 -19.14 11.32 -1.88
CA LEU A 78 -20.29 12.01 -1.28
C LEU A 78 -21.52 11.10 -1.21
N ILE A 79 -21.81 10.35 -2.29
CA ILE A 79 -22.91 9.39 -2.31
C ILE A 79 -22.72 8.34 -1.22
N VAL A 80 -21.52 7.75 -1.12
CA VAL A 80 -21.21 6.74 -0.10
C VAL A 80 -21.41 7.31 1.31
N ILE A 81 -20.88 8.50 1.59
CA ILE A 81 -21.05 9.16 2.90
C ILE A 81 -22.54 9.38 3.20
N SER A 82 -23.31 9.84 2.22
CA SER A 82 -24.74 10.10 2.38
C SER A 82 -25.51 8.82 2.75
N VAL A 83 -25.24 7.72 2.04
CA VAL A 83 -25.87 6.41 2.33
C VAL A 83 -25.47 5.90 3.71
N VAL A 84 -24.20 6.03 4.09
CA VAL A 84 -23.70 5.63 5.41
C VAL A 84 -24.36 6.44 6.52
N VAL A 85 -24.51 7.75 6.37
CA VAL A 85 -25.18 8.61 7.36
C VAL A 85 -26.64 8.22 7.54
N ILE A 86 -27.38 8.02 6.44
CA ILE A 86 -28.78 7.59 6.50
C ILE A 86 -28.90 6.23 7.22
N MET A 87 -28.05 5.27 6.87
CA MET A 87 -28.04 3.95 7.50
C MET A 87 -27.69 4.02 8.99
N ALA A 88 -26.68 4.81 9.37
CA ALA A 88 -26.27 5.01 10.75
C ALA A 88 -27.39 5.67 11.58
N THR A 89 -28.07 6.68 11.03
CA THR A 89 -29.23 7.30 11.69
C THR A 89 -30.39 6.33 11.82
N GLY A 90 -30.71 5.58 10.77
CA GLY A 90 -31.78 4.58 10.80
C GLY A 90 -31.55 3.50 11.86
N LEU A 91 -30.35 2.91 11.89
CA LEU A 91 -29.96 1.95 12.92
C LEU A 91 -30.01 2.61 14.31
N GLY A 92 -29.39 3.77 14.49
CA GLY A 92 -29.38 4.48 15.78
C GLY A 92 -30.77 4.78 16.34
N LEU A 93 -31.76 5.10 15.49
CA LEU A 93 -33.15 5.29 15.90
C LEU A 93 -33.80 3.97 16.36
N VAL A 94 -33.54 2.87 15.65
CA VAL A 94 -34.03 1.54 16.02
C VAL A 94 -33.40 1.07 17.32
N ASP A 95 -32.08 1.23 17.48
CA ASP A 95 -31.35 0.96 18.73
C ASP A 95 -31.92 1.76 19.91
N LEU A 96 -32.20 3.05 19.72
CA LEU A 96 -32.81 3.88 20.77
C LEU A 96 -34.23 3.43 21.09
N GLY A 97 -35.04 3.13 20.06
CA GLY A 97 -36.39 2.62 20.22
C GLY A 97 -36.42 1.32 21.01
N PHE A 98 -35.52 0.38 20.69
CA PHE A 98 -35.39 -0.86 21.44
C PHE A 98 -34.93 -0.61 22.88
N ARG A 99 -33.95 0.27 23.13
CA ARG A 99 -33.51 0.60 24.49
C ARG A 99 -34.66 1.09 25.36
N LEU A 100 -35.47 2.03 24.87
CA LEU A 100 -36.63 2.57 25.59
C LEU A 100 -37.72 1.50 25.80
N PHE A 101 -37.98 0.69 24.77
CA PHE A 101 -38.94 -0.40 24.85
C PHE A 101 -38.53 -1.44 25.92
N PHE A 102 -37.27 -1.87 25.91
CA PHE A 102 -36.76 -2.86 26.88
C PHE A 102 -36.65 -2.28 28.30
N SER A 103 -36.32 -0.99 28.47
CA SER A 103 -36.23 -0.38 29.80
C SER A 103 -37.60 -0.24 30.47
N GLU A 104 -38.60 0.28 29.75
CA GLU A 104 -39.91 0.60 30.34
C GLU A 104 -40.81 -0.64 30.48
N ILE A 105 -40.77 -1.57 29.52
CA ILE A 105 -41.74 -2.68 29.47
C ILE A 105 -41.17 -3.95 30.10
N VAL A 106 -39.87 -4.23 29.92
CA VAL A 106 -39.29 -5.54 30.28
C VAL A 106 -38.51 -5.49 31.61
N ASN A 107 -38.22 -4.30 32.16
CA ASN A 107 -37.53 -4.11 33.45
C ASN A 107 -36.29 -5.03 33.62
N LEU A 108 -35.49 -5.11 32.54
CA LEU A 108 -34.24 -5.89 32.48
C LEU A 108 -32.99 -5.02 32.69
N TYR A 109 -33.16 -3.73 33.00
CA TYR A 109 -32.10 -2.81 33.41
C TYR A 109 -32.58 -1.88 34.50
#